data_AF-A0A4Q3KL99-F1
#
_entry.id   AF-A0A4Q3KL99-F1
#
_cell.length_a   1.000
_cell.length_b   1.000
_cell.length_c   1.000
_cell.angle_alpha   90.00
_cell.angle_beta   90.00
_cell.angle_gamma   90.00
#
_symmetry.space_group_name_H-M   'P 1'
#
loop_
_entity.id
_entity.type
_entity.pdbx_description
1 polymer ?
#
loop_
_entity_poly.entity_id
_entity_poly.type
_entity_poly.pdbx_seq_one_letter_code
_entity_poly.pdbx_strand_id
1 'polypeptide(L)'
;MSSTRRNFLGLALRGAGFTIGLPLLQSVLPRAARAATPSPKRLLVFYMPNGRNKATWQPTQTGTTYALPSVMAPLLPLQGQMSVLSGLVNQAGLDSTGTGDHSKATTTVMTGVPHVWSRTNALTMDQRLAQSLKPPTRITSLQWGCGQPNVCDAAANCADTQALSWSGASTPLPPICEAQTAFSQLFGSDDLSLSSQQRESLRLSRRSMLDFVLQDANSLRVKANATDAQKLDEYLTGVRALEQQLDATTSPACKSGSMPGAMLSYQEQVEAFSDLMVMALQCDQTRIITFMVEFGLSSRTHPFLNAPLGHHALSHYGSADELAQLIRVETWQVQQAANLAL
;
A
#
# COMPACT_ATOMS: atom_id res chain seq x y z
N MET A 1 -34.59 33.04 -22.37
CA MET A 1 -34.58 32.00 -21.33
C MET A 1 -34.87 30.65 -21.98
N SER A 2 -33.88 29.77 -22.08
CA SER A 2 -34.03 28.31 -22.03
C SER A 2 -32.62 27.71 -22.11
N SER A 3 -32.06 27.29 -20.98
CA SER A 3 -30.83 26.49 -20.95
C SER A 3 -31.23 25.02 -20.83
N THR A 4 -30.92 24.24 -21.87
CA THR A 4 -31.08 22.78 -21.84
C THR A 4 -29.93 22.16 -21.04
N ARG A 5 -30.24 21.72 -19.81
CA ARG A 5 -29.39 20.85 -19.00
C ARG A 5 -29.27 19.49 -19.71
N ARG A 6 -28.08 19.16 -20.22
CA ARG A 6 -27.75 17.80 -20.69
C ARG A 6 -27.41 16.92 -19.49
N ASN A 7 -28.30 15.98 -19.20
CA ASN A 7 -28.08 14.90 -18.24
C ASN A 7 -26.89 14.03 -18.69
N PHE A 8 -25.82 13.99 -17.90
CA PHE A 8 -24.82 12.92 -17.93
C PHE A 8 -25.41 11.72 -17.20
N LEU A 9 -25.94 10.76 -17.96
CA LEU A 9 -26.33 9.45 -17.43
C LEU A 9 -25.05 8.63 -17.18
N GLY A 10 -24.74 8.38 -15.91
CA GLY A 10 -23.73 7.41 -15.51
C GLY A 10 -24.16 6.00 -15.93
N LEU A 11 -23.34 5.36 -16.76
CA LEU A 11 -23.55 3.97 -17.16
C LEU A 11 -23.14 3.07 -15.98
N ALA A 12 -24.11 2.32 -15.43
CA ALA A 12 -23.87 1.30 -14.41
C ALA A 12 -24.58 0.02 -14.86
N LEU A 13 -23.87 -1.11 -14.83
CA LEU A 13 -24.48 -2.42 -14.99
C LEU A 13 -25.12 -2.81 -13.64
N ARG A 14 -26.43 -3.06 -13.63
CA ARG A 14 -27.15 -3.52 -12.45
C ARG A 14 -27.13 -5.04 -12.41
N GLY A 15 -26.29 -5.61 -11.55
CA GLY A 15 -26.42 -7.00 -11.06
C GLY A 15 -27.01 -7.01 -9.65
N ALA A 16 -27.58 -8.14 -9.22
CA ALA A 16 -28.19 -8.29 -7.90
C ALA A 16 -27.15 -8.09 -6.77
N GLY A 17 -27.05 -6.87 -6.25
CA GLY A 17 -26.33 -6.55 -5.01
C GLY A 17 -25.03 -5.75 -5.13
N PHE A 18 -24.47 -5.57 -6.33
CA PHE A 18 -23.21 -4.83 -6.52
C PHE A 18 -23.31 -3.82 -7.66
N THR A 19 -22.88 -2.58 -7.39
CA THR A 19 -22.60 -1.59 -8.44
C THR A 19 -21.10 -1.60 -8.70
N ILE A 20 -20.68 -2.26 -9.78
CA ILE A 20 -19.32 -2.07 -10.30
C ILE A 20 -19.33 -0.72 -11.02
N GLY A 21 -18.62 0.27 -10.45
CA GLY A 21 -18.34 1.50 -11.17
C GLY A 21 -17.54 1.14 -12.42
N LEU A 22 -18.11 1.37 -13.61
CA LEU A 22 -17.35 1.17 -14.84
C LEU A 22 -16.16 2.14 -14.84
N PRO A 23 -14.95 1.69 -15.19
CA PRO A 23 -13.85 2.59 -15.49
C PRO A 23 -14.30 3.64 -16.49
N LEU A 24 -13.72 4.85 -16.43
CA LEU A 24 -13.96 5.90 -17.42
C LEU A 24 -13.61 5.38 -18.82
N LEU A 25 -14.62 4.87 -19.52
CA LEU A 25 -14.49 4.33 -20.86
C LEU A 25 -14.18 5.50 -21.82
N GLN A 26 -12.94 5.58 -22.30
CA GLN A 26 -12.53 6.60 -23.27
C GLN A 26 -13.37 6.57 -24.56
N SER A 27 -14.02 5.43 -24.84
CA SER A 27 -14.94 5.24 -25.96
C SER A 27 -16.19 6.15 -25.88
N VAL A 28 -16.62 6.53 -24.68
CA VAL A 28 -17.83 7.34 -24.44
C VAL A 28 -17.54 8.83 -24.21
N LEU A 29 -16.26 9.23 -24.12
CA LEU A 29 -15.87 10.63 -24.01
C LEU A 29 -16.04 11.37 -25.36
N PRO A 30 -16.54 12.62 -25.36
CA PRO A 30 -16.60 13.45 -26.56
C PRO A 30 -15.24 13.56 -27.23
N ARG A 31 -15.18 13.54 -28.57
CA ARG A 31 -13.94 13.57 -29.37
C ARG A 31 -13.00 14.73 -28.99
N ALA A 32 -13.53 15.86 -28.52
CA ALA A 32 -12.77 17.02 -28.04
C ALA A 32 -12.10 16.80 -26.66
N ALA A 33 -12.64 15.93 -25.81
CA ALA A 33 -12.03 15.52 -24.53
C ALA A 33 -10.95 14.44 -24.70
N ARG A 34 -10.81 13.85 -25.91
CA ARG A 34 -9.71 12.95 -26.27
C ARG A 34 -8.41 13.70 -26.61
N ALA A 35 -8.44 15.04 -26.69
CA ALA A 35 -7.24 15.86 -26.83
C ALA A 35 -6.48 15.94 -25.49
N ALA A 36 -5.85 14.83 -25.14
CA ALA A 36 -4.63 14.65 -24.36
C ALA A 36 -4.38 15.56 -23.13
N THR A 37 -5.13 15.35 -22.05
CA THR A 37 -4.46 15.28 -20.75
C THR A 37 -3.80 13.89 -20.64
N PRO A 38 -2.47 13.80 -20.45
CA PRO A 38 -1.84 12.51 -20.17
C PRO A 38 -2.51 11.87 -18.97
N SER A 39 -2.82 10.57 -19.04
CA SER A 39 -3.29 9.86 -17.85
C SER A 39 -2.26 10.02 -16.74
N PRO A 40 -2.69 10.34 -15.51
CA PRO A 40 -1.76 10.57 -14.41
C PRO A 40 -0.94 9.29 -14.18
N LYS A 41 0.37 9.47 -14.08
CA LYS A 41 1.28 8.38 -13.71
C LYS A 41 1.00 8.00 -12.25
N ARG A 42 0.95 6.70 -11.98
CA ARG A 42 0.66 6.13 -10.67
C ARG A 42 1.73 5.11 -10.32
N LEU A 43 2.12 5.05 -9.06
CA LEU A 43 2.99 4.04 -8.50
C LEU A 43 2.20 3.18 -7.52
N LEU A 44 2.27 1.87 -7.72
CA LEU A 44 1.86 0.87 -6.73
C LEU A 44 3.05 -0.03 -6.46
N VAL A 45 3.46 -0.11 -5.20
CA VAL A 45 4.45 -1.06 -4.71
C VAL A 45 3.70 -2.19 -4.01
N PHE A 46 3.72 -3.37 -4.59
CA PHE A 46 3.15 -4.58 -3.99
C PHE A 46 4.28 -5.43 -3.40
N TYR A 47 4.39 -5.44 -2.08
CA TYR A 47 5.46 -6.12 -1.37
C TYR A 47 5.05 -7.52 -0.94
N MET A 48 5.95 -8.46 -1.16
CA MET A 48 5.84 -9.87 -0.85
C MET A 48 7.00 -10.25 0.06
N PRO A 49 6.77 -10.71 1.30
CA PRO A 49 7.85 -10.91 2.28
C PRO A 49 8.52 -12.28 2.18
N ASN A 50 9.45 -12.52 3.10
CA ASN A 50 10.25 -13.74 3.23
C ASN A 50 11.11 -14.05 1.98
N GLY A 51 11.91 -15.11 2.07
CA GLY A 51 12.67 -15.62 0.95
C GLY A 51 11.79 -16.29 -0.10
N ARG A 52 12.11 -16.08 -1.38
CA ARG A 52 11.46 -16.74 -2.51
C ARG A 52 12.36 -17.84 -3.09
N ASN A 53 11.77 -18.94 -3.54
CA ASN A 53 12.58 -19.99 -4.19
C ASN A 53 13.07 -19.52 -5.57
N LYS A 54 14.39 -19.34 -5.71
CA LYS A 54 15.02 -18.87 -6.97
C LYS A 54 14.69 -19.75 -8.18
N ALA A 55 14.62 -21.07 -8.01
CA ALA A 55 14.36 -22.00 -9.11
C ALA A 55 12.95 -21.82 -9.70
N THR A 56 11.99 -21.37 -8.89
CA THR A 56 10.61 -21.13 -9.32
C THR A 56 10.28 -19.65 -9.51
N TRP A 57 11.15 -18.72 -9.09
CA TRP A 57 10.93 -17.27 -9.17
C TRP A 57 11.69 -16.58 -10.32
N GLN A 58 12.86 -17.10 -10.72
CA GLN A 58 13.72 -16.42 -11.69
C GLN A 58 13.53 -16.95 -13.12
N PRO A 59 13.24 -16.09 -14.13
CA PRO A 59 13.25 -16.50 -15.52
C PRO A 59 14.62 -17.02 -15.95
N THR A 60 14.63 -18.08 -16.77
CA THR A 60 15.87 -18.70 -17.29
C THR A 60 16.40 -18.05 -18.56
N GLN A 61 15.63 -17.15 -19.17
CA GLN A 61 15.95 -16.46 -20.42
C GLN A 61 15.71 -14.96 -20.28
N THR A 62 16.43 -14.16 -21.08
CA THR A 62 16.25 -12.71 -21.21
C THR A 62 15.59 -12.37 -22.54
N GLY A 63 15.19 -11.10 -22.71
CA GLY A 63 14.52 -10.61 -23.91
C GLY A 63 13.02 -10.40 -23.73
N THR A 64 12.30 -10.22 -24.83
CA THR A 64 10.85 -9.92 -24.81
C THR A 64 9.95 -11.17 -24.83
N THR A 65 10.54 -12.36 -24.98
CA THR A 65 9.82 -13.63 -25.18
C THR A 65 10.28 -14.71 -24.20
N TYR A 66 10.53 -14.36 -22.94
CA TYR A 66 10.91 -15.31 -21.89
C TYR A 66 9.70 -16.12 -21.41
N ALA A 67 9.90 -17.36 -20.97
CA ALA A 67 8.85 -18.09 -20.26
C ALA A 67 8.71 -17.57 -18.81
N LEU A 68 7.48 -17.32 -18.37
CA LEU A 68 7.23 -17.01 -16.97
C LEU A 68 7.49 -18.25 -16.10
N PRO A 69 8.23 -18.11 -14.97
CA PRO A 69 8.35 -19.17 -13.98
C PRO A 69 7.00 -19.61 -13.40
N SER A 70 6.92 -20.81 -12.85
CA SER A 70 5.65 -21.44 -12.44
C SER A 70 4.86 -20.60 -11.43
N VAL A 71 5.51 -20.00 -10.43
CA VAL A 71 4.85 -19.14 -9.43
C VAL A 71 4.36 -17.81 -10.02
N MET A 72 4.85 -17.44 -11.20
CA MET A 72 4.44 -16.25 -11.94
C MET A 72 3.39 -16.54 -13.01
N ALA A 73 2.88 -17.78 -13.12
CA ALA A 73 1.82 -18.14 -14.06
C ALA A 73 0.60 -17.19 -14.03
N PRO A 74 0.14 -16.67 -12.87
CA PRO A 74 -0.94 -15.68 -12.82
C PRO A 74 -0.70 -14.40 -13.63
N LEU A 75 0.55 -14.05 -13.90
CA LEU A 75 0.92 -12.84 -14.65
C LEU A 75 0.93 -13.05 -16.16
N LEU A 76 0.65 -14.26 -16.66
CA LEU A 76 0.66 -14.57 -18.10
C LEU A 76 -0.20 -13.61 -18.93
N PRO A 77 -1.42 -13.22 -18.52
CA PRO A 77 -2.21 -12.25 -19.28
C PRO A 77 -1.57 -10.84 -19.38
N LEU A 78 -0.64 -10.53 -18.47
CA LEU A 78 0.04 -9.24 -18.37
C LEU A 78 1.44 -9.26 -18.99
N GLN A 79 1.90 -10.40 -19.49
CA GLN A 79 3.30 -10.58 -19.92
C GLN A 79 3.77 -9.52 -20.93
N GLY A 80 2.90 -9.11 -21.87
CA GLY A 80 3.21 -8.08 -22.86
C GLY A 80 3.26 -6.65 -22.30
N GLN A 81 2.90 -6.44 -21.03
CA GLN A 81 2.82 -5.14 -20.34
C GLN A 81 3.75 -5.07 -19.13
N MET A 82 4.58 -6.08 -18.90
CA MET A 82 5.48 -6.15 -17.76
C MET A 82 6.91 -6.49 -18.18
N SER A 83 7.85 -6.32 -17.25
CA SER A 83 9.21 -6.82 -17.38
C SER A 83 9.64 -7.43 -16.06
N VAL A 84 10.26 -8.60 -16.10
CA VAL A 84 10.90 -9.20 -14.94
C VAL A 84 12.38 -8.84 -14.97
N LEU A 85 12.84 -8.16 -13.92
CA LEU A 85 14.25 -7.82 -13.75
C LEU A 85 14.95 -8.94 -12.98
N SER A 86 16.00 -9.51 -13.56
CA SER A 86 16.82 -10.57 -12.95
C SER A 86 18.29 -10.16 -12.89
N GLY A 87 19.10 -10.90 -12.14
CA GLY A 87 20.53 -10.57 -11.96
C GLY A 87 20.78 -9.34 -11.06
N LEU A 88 19.75 -8.88 -10.34
CA LEU A 88 19.87 -7.80 -9.36
C LEU A 88 20.24 -8.37 -8.00
N VAL A 89 21.06 -7.61 -7.26
CA VAL A 89 21.40 -7.88 -5.86
C VAL A 89 21.12 -6.65 -5.03
N ASN A 90 20.51 -6.85 -3.87
CA ASN A 90 20.34 -5.79 -2.88
C ASN A 90 21.66 -5.63 -2.10
N GLN A 91 22.61 -4.89 -2.69
CA GLN A 91 23.94 -4.69 -2.10
C GLN A 91 23.86 -4.04 -0.72
N ALA A 92 22.94 -3.09 -0.52
CA ALA A 92 22.71 -2.46 0.77
C ALA A 92 22.34 -3.46 1.86
N GLY A 93 21.50 -4.46 1.53
CA GLY A 93 21.18 -5.56 2.44
C GLY A 93 22.40 -6.42 2.80
N LEU A 94 23.30 -6.67 1.85
CA LEU A 94 24.56 -7.42 2.09
C LEU A 94 25.56 -6.63 2.93
N ASP A 95 25.66 -5.33 2.70
CA ASP A 95 26.55 -4.41 3.44
C ASP A 95 26.03 -4.12 4.86
N SER A 96 24.78 -4.50 5.16
CA SER A 96 24.19 -4.32 6.49
C SER A 96 24.81 -5.28 7.51
N THR A 97 25.35 -4.71 8.59
CA THR A 97 25.96 -5.48 9.69
C THR A 97 24.91 -6.24 10.51
N GLY A 98 25.28 -6.96 11.58
CA GLY A 98 24.33 -7.60 12.50
C GLY A 98 23.59 -8.83 11.94
N THR A 99 22.60 -9.31 12.69
CA THR A 99 21.79 -10.51 12.39
C THR A 99 20.33 -10.14 12.24
N GLY A 100 19.63 -10.62 11.22
CA GLY A 100 18.21 -10.33 10.98
C GLY A 100 17.95 -10.03 9.52
N ASP A 101 17.93 -11.09 8.71
CA ASP A 101 17.91 -10.98 7.25
C ASP A 101 16.60 -10.36 6.73
N HIS A 102 15.50 -10.52 7.46
CA HIS A 102 14.21 -9.95 7.09
C HIS A 102 14.18 -8.45 7.34
N SER A 103 14.76 -7.99 8.45
CA SER A 103 14.94 -6.55 8.72
C SER A 103 15.83 -5.89 7.69
N LYS A 104 16.97 -6.52 7.38
CA LYS A 104 17.89 -6.03 6.34
C LYS A 104 17.18 -5.94 5.00
N ALA A 105 16.49 -7.00 4.56
CA ALA A 105 15.80 -6.99 3.28
C ALA A 105 14.71 -5.92 3.21
N THR A 106 13.86 -5.84 4.24
CA THR A 106 12.69 -4.94 4.27
C THR A 106 13.11 -3.47 4.34
N THR A 107 14.11 -3.13 5.14
CA THR A 107 14.55 -1.73 5.31
C THR A 107 15.35 -1.20 4.13
N THR A 108 16.06 -2.07 3.41
CA THR A 108 16.99 -1.66 2.34
C THR A 108 16.38 -1.71 0.94
N VAL A 109 15.35 -2.55 0.70
CA VAL A 109 14.79 -2.77 -0.65
C VAL A 109 14.22 -1.49 -1.29
N MET A 110 13.69 -0.56 -0.49
CA MET A 110 13.13 0.72 -0.96
C MET A 110 14.05 1.93 -0.75
N THR A 111 15.19 1.76 -0.06
CA THR A 111 16.11 2.86 0.26
C THR A 111 17.45 2.76 -0.47
N GLY A 112 17.94 1.54 -0.71
CA GLY A 112 19.29 1.29 -1.20
C GLY A 112 20.38 1.73 -0.22
N VAL A 113 20.04 1.95 1.06
CA VAL A 113 20.97 2.38 2.11
C VAL A 113 21.17 1.23 3.08
N PRO A 114 22.41 0.86 3.46
CA PRO A 114 22.64 -0.21 4.43
C PRO A 114 21.91 0.03 5.76
N HIS A 115 21.28 -1.01 6.29
CA HIS A 115 20.61 -0.98 7.58
C HIS A 115 21.65 -0.79 8.69
N VAL A 116 21.37 0.17 9.57
CA VAL A 116 22.15 0.45 10.76
C VAL A 116 21.29 0.15 11.98
N TRP A 117 21.80 -0.67 12.89
CA TRP A 117 21.11 -1.15 14.11
C TRP A 117 20.90 -0.06 15.18
N SER A 118 20.91 1.21 14.76
CA SER A 118 20.71 2.42 15.55
C SER A 118 19.28 2.96 15.46
N ARG A 119 18.30 2.14 15.04
CA ARG A 119 16.89 2.52 14.85
C ARG A 119 16.68 3.61 13.79
N THR A 120 17.59 3.71 12.83
CA THR A 120 17.51 4.65 11.73
C THR A 120 17.59 3.93 10.40
N ASN A 121 16.75 4.34 9.46
CA ASN A 121 16.76 3.94 8.06
C ASN A 121 17.02 5.18 7.18
N ALA A 122 16.40 5.27 6.00
CA ALA A 122 16.47 6.41 5.10
C ALA A 122 15.12 6.66 4.42
N LEU A 123 15.00 7.82 3.74
CA LEU A 123 13.84 8.15 2.92
C LEU A 123 13.66 7.11 1.80
N THR A 124 12.49 6.47 1.75
CA THR A 124 12.18 5.43 0.77
C THR A 124 11.80 6.00 -0.59
N MET A 125 11.92 5.19 -1.65
CA MET A 125 11.66 5.59 -3.04
C MET A 125 10.26 6.19 -3.24
N ASP A 126 9.23 5.57 -2.66
CA ASP A 126 7.84 6.04 -2.72
C ASP A 126 7.69 7.43 -2.08
N GLN A 127 8.33 7.67 -0.93
CA GLN A 127 8.31 8.95 -0.24
C GLN A 127 9.14 10.01 -0.96
N ARG A 128 10.27 9.63 -1.55
CA ARG A 128 11.06 10.52 -2.43
C ARG A 128 10.24 10.97 -3.65
N LEU A 129 9.49 10.06 -4.26
CA LEU A 129 8.58 10.39 -5.36
C LEU A 129 7.45 11.29 -4.90
N ALA A 130 6.86 11.03 -3.74
CA ALA A 130 5.79 11.87 -3.19
C ALA A 130 6.26 13.32 -2.93
N GLN A 131 7.45 13.48 -2.32
CA GLN A 131 8.06 14.80 -2.08
C GLN A 131 8.43 15.54 -3.37
N SER A 132 8.91 14.80 -4.38
CA SER A 132 9.39 15.39 -5.64
C SER A 132 8.24 15.76 -6.59
N LEU A 133 7.25 14.87 -6.71
CA LEU A 133 6.16 15.03 -7.66
C LEU A 133 5.03 15.89 -7.11
N LYS A 134 4.88 15.97 -5.77
CA LYS A 134 3.81 16.70 -5.07
C LYS A 134 2.45 16.48 -5.77
N PRO A 135 1.99 15.23 -5.86
CA PRO A 135 0.80 14.91 -6.64
C PRO A 135 -0.38 15.77 -6.14
N PRO A 136 -1.17 16.38 -7.05
CA PRO A 136 -2.34 17.18 -6.70
C PRO A 136 -3.51 16.28 -6.29
N THR A 137 -3.29 15.42 -5.30
CA THR A 137 -4.26 14.47 -4.76
C THR A 137 -4.44 14.71 -3.27
N ARG A 138 -5.60 14.32 -2.74
CA ARG A 138 -5.94 14.55 -1.32
C ARG A 138 -4.96 13.86 -0.36
N ILE A 139 -4.48 12.67 -0.75
CA ILE A 139 -3.56 11.87 0.03
C ILE A 139 -2.24 11.74 -0.75
N THR A 140 -1.16 12.20 -0.15
CA THR A 140 0.18 12.24 -0.76
C THR A 140 0.73 10.84 -1.08
N SER A 141 0.55 9.89 -0.17
CA SER A 141 0.84 8.47 -0.36
C SER A 141 0.04 7.61 0.63
N LEU A 142 -0.26 6.37 0.27
CA LEU A 142 -0.93 5.40 1.15
C LEU A 142 0.01 4.25 1.53
N GLN A 143 0.05 3.92 2.81
CA GLN A 143 0.76 2.76 3.36
C GLN A 143 -0.27 1.79 3.93
N TRP A 144 -0.44 0.64 3.28
CA TRP A 144 -1.44 -0.37 3.62
C TRP A 144 -0.83 -1.77 3.67
N GLY A 145 -1.55 -2.72 4.25
CA GLY A 145 -1.10 -4.11 4.25
C GLY A 145 -2.09 -5.08 4.89
N CYS A 146 -1.76 -6.36 4.85
CA CYS A 146 -2.50 -7.41 5.57
C CYS A 146 -1.58 -8.24 6.49
N GLY A 147 -0.39 -7.69 6.78
CA GLY A 147 0.58 -8.28 7.67
C GLY A 147 0.10 -8.37 9.11
N GLN A 148 0.45 -9.45 9.77
CA GLN A 148 0.31 -9.62 11.21
C GLN A 148 1.63 -9.28 11.88
N PRO A 149 1.63 -8.47 12.96
CA PRO A 149 2.81 -8.29 13.78
C PRO A 149 3.37 -9.65 14.23
N ASN A 150 4.68 -9.78 14.17
CA ASN A 150 5.42 -10.94 14.61
C ASN A 150 6.51 -10.49 15.59
N VAL A 151 7.26 -11.43 16.17
CA VAL A 151 8.47 -11.09 16.93
C VAL A 151 9.38 -10.20 16.08
N CYS A 152 9.95 -9.15 16.69
CA CYS A 152 10.94 -8.34 15.98
C CYS A 152 12.11 -9.24 15.58
N ASP A 153 12.66 -9.01 14.39
CA ASP A 153 13.70 -9.88 13.85
C ASP A 153 15.04 -9.61 14.54
N ALA A 154 15.45 -10.57 15.39
CA ALA A 154 16.63 -10.48 16.24
C ALA A 154 16.68 -9.17 17.07
N ALA A 155 17.78 -8.42 17.00
CA ALA A 155 17.97 -7.17 17.73
C ALA A 155 17.36 -5.94 17.05
N ALA A 156 16.60 -6.13 15.95
CA ALA A 156 16.07 -5.04 15.14
C ALA A 156 14.85 -4.39 15.80
N ASN A 157 14.49 -3.20 15.33
CA ASN A 157 13.20 -2.62 15.68
C ASN A 157 12.10 -3.39 14.94
N CYS A 158 10.96 -3.64 15.58
CA CYS A 158 9.79 -4.23 14.91
C CYS A 158 9.37 -3.41 13.67
N ALA A 159 9.58 -2.10 13.67
CA ALA A 159 9.38 -1.26 12.48
C ALA A 159 10.18 -1.73 11.25
N ASP A 160 11.35 -2.36 11.46
CA ASP A 160 12.24 -2.78 10.38
C ASP A 160 11.66 -3.95 9.56
N THR A 161 10.70 -4.71 10.10
CA THR A 161 9.96 -5.74 9.36
C THR A 161 8.51 -5.37 9.09
N GLN A 162 7.95 -4.44 9.85
CA GLN A 162 6.52 -4.08 9.80
C GLN A 162 6.23 -2.81 9.00
N ALA A 163 7.23 -2.03 8.63
CA ALA A 163 7.08 -0.82 7.81
C ALA A 163 8.05 -0.82 6.62
N LEU A 164 7.49 -0.80 5.41
CA LEU A 164 8.28 -0.69 4.18
C LEU A 164 8.61 0.76 3.81
N SER A 165 7.72 1.70 4.13
CA SER A 165 7.87 3.12 3.79
C SER A 165 8.43 3.91 4.97
N TRP A 166 9.37 4.81 4.70
CA TRP A 166 9.99 5.68 5.69
C TRP A 166 10.07 7.11 5.14
N SER A 167 9.52 8.07 5.88
CA SER A 167 9.52 9.49 5.48
C SER A 167 10.83 10.21 5.81
N GLY A 168 11.74 9.54 6.52
CA GLY A 168 13.04 10.02 6.94
C GLY A 168 13.78 8.95 7.74
N ALA A 169 14.99 9.28 8.21
CA ALA A 169 15.84 8.29 8.85
C ALA A 169 15.21 7.67 10.11
N SER A 170 14.45 8.42 10.89
CA SER A 170 13.87 7.94 12.15
C SER A 170 12.35 7.89 12.13
N THR A 171 11.72 7.81 10.96
CA THR A 171 10.27 8.00 10.83
C THR A 171 9.65 6.93 9.92
N PRO A 172 9.43 5.71 10.44
CA PRO A 172 8.69 4.68 9.74
C PRO A 172 7.24 5.12 9.51
N LEU A 173 6.66 4.70 8.39
CA LEU A 173 5.25 4.89 8.07
C LEU A 173 4.55 3.52 8.15
N PRO A 174 3.99 3.14 9.31
CA PRO A 174 3.37 1.84 9.47
C PRO A 174 2.12 1.70 8.58
N PRO A 175 1.89 0.52 8.00
CA PRO A 175 0.72 0.28 7.17
C PRO A 175 -0.57 0.22 8.00
N ILE A 176 -1.66 0.78 7.45
CA ILE A 176 -3.00 0.49 7.95
C ILE A 176 -3.37 -0.92 7.48
N CYS A 177 -3.64 -1.81 8.43
CA CYS A 177 -4.01 -3.19 8.14
C CYS A 177 -5.52 -3.47 8.15
N GLU A 178 -6.33 -2.55 8.64
CA GLU A 178 -7.79 -2.75 8.71
C GLU A 178 -8.50 -2.12 7.51
N ALA A 179 -9.23 -2.93 6.75
CA ALA A 179 -9.89 -2.49 5.51
C ALA A 179 -10.95 -1.40 5.76
N GLN A 180 -11.65 -1.44 6.91
CA GLN A 180 -12.60 -0.40 7.30
C GLN A 180 -11.92 0.93 7.60
N THR A 181 -10.74 0.88 8.24
CA THR A 181 -9.93 2.06 8.50
C THR A 181 -9.38 2.63 7.20
N ALA A 182 -8.90 1.79 6.27
CA ALA A 182 -8.46 2.22 4.95
C ALA A 182 -9.60 2.83 4.11
N PHE A 183 -10.80 2.24 4.14
CA PHE A 183 -11.99 2.83 3.51
C PHE A 183 -12.32 4.20 4.11
N SER A 184 -12.30 4.32 5.44
CA SER A 184 -12.54 5.59 6.14
C SER A 184 -11.45 6.62 5.84
N GLN A 185 -10.22 6.20 5.61
CA GLN A 185 -9.15 7.08 5.15
C GLN A 185 -9.48 7.69 3.77
N LEU A 186 -10.05 6.90 2.86
CA LEU A 186 -10.45 7.35 1.53
C LEU A 186 -11.75 8.18 1.50
N PHE A 187 -12.72 7.88 2.36
CA PHE A 187 -14.09 8.40 2.23
C PHE A 187 -14.72 8.95 3.52
N GLY A 188 -14.08 8.82 4.68
CA GLY A 188 -14.64 9.18 6.00
C GLY A 188 -14.79 10.68 6.29
N SER A 189 -14.32 11.54 5.39
CA SER A 189 -14.61 12.98 5.38
C SER A 189 -15.76 13.36 4.45
N ASP A 190 -16.14 12.44 3.55
CA ASP A 190 -17.10 12.65 2.48
C ASP A 190 -18.33 11.77 2.70
N ASP A 191 -18.92 11.83 3.89
CA ASP A 191 -20.32 11.42 4.00
C ASP A 191 -21.14 12.37 3.12
N LEU A 192 -21.38 11.93 1.88
CA LEU A 192 -22.12 12.68 0.87
C LEU A 192 -23.59 12.88 1.26
N SER A 193 -24.08 12.22 2.33
CA SER A 193 -25.39 12.51 2.91
C SER A 193 -25.40 13.84 3.68
N LEU A 194 -24.24 14.34 4.09
CA LEU A 194 -24.09 15.63 4.76
C LEU A 194 -24.03 16.77 3.75
N SER A 195 -24.73 17.86 4.07
CA SER A 195 -24.61 19.12 3.32
C SER A 195 -23.17 19.63 3.32
N SER A 196 -22.82 20.45 2.33
CA SER A 196 -21.49 21.08 2.26
C SER A 196 -21.12 21.86 3.53
N GLN A 197 -22.10 22.54 4.15
CA GLN A 197 -21.91 23.24 5.42
C GLN A 197 -21.63 22.30 6.60
N GLN A 198 -22.31 21.16 6.68
CA GLN A 198 -22.05 20.16 7.72
C GLN A 198 -20.66 19.52 7.56
N ARG A 199 -20.25 19.23 6.32
CA ARG A 199 -18.90 18.71 6.04
C ARG A 199 -17.82 19.72 6.42
N GLU A 200 -18.01 20.99 6.10
CA GLU A 200 -17.06 22.05 6.48
C GLU A 200 -16.99 22.24 8.01
N SER A 201 -18.13 22.22 8.70
CA SER A 201 -18.18 22.30 10.17
C SER A 201 -17.42 21.15 10.84
N LEU A 202 -17.62 19.91 10.36
CA LEU A 202 -16.86 18.75 10.84
C LEU A 202 -15.36 18.87 10.55
N ARG A 203 -14.99 19.37 9.36
CA ARG A 203 -13.59 19.60 8.98
C ARG A 203 -12.92 20.61 9.92
N LEU A 204 -13.58 21.73 10.20
CA LEU A 204 -13.09 22.76 11.13
C LEU A 204 -12.99 22.23 12.57
N SER A 205 -13.96 21.44 13.02
CA SER A 205 -13.93 20.80 14.34
C SER A 205 -12.74 19.84 14.47
N ARG A 206 -12.52 18.98 13.46
CA ARG A 206 -11.36 18.08 13.41
C ARG A 206 -10.05 18.86 13.42
N ARG A 207 -9.94 19.95 12.66
CA ARG A 207 -8.74 20.82 12.66
C ARG A 207 -8.46 21.39 14.05
N SER A 208 -9.49 21.92 14.74
CA SER A 208 -9.34 22.43 16.10
C SER A 208 -8.89 21.35 17.09
N MET A 209 -9.33 20.09 16.93
CA MET A 209 -8.85 18.98 17.75
C MET A 209 -7.38 18.65 17.47
N LEU A 210 -6.94 18.68 16.20
CA LEU A 210 -5.54 18.46 15.85
C LEU A 210 -4.64 19.59 16.37
N ASP A 211 -5.08 20.84 16.29
CA ASP A 211 -4.37 21.99 16.87
C ASP A 211 -4.13 21.79 18.39
N PHE A 212 -5.15 21.33 19.11
CA PHE A 212 -5.04 21.02 20.55
C PHE A 212 -4.04 19.88 20.81
N VAL A 213 -4.15 18.78 20.07
CA VAL A 213 -3.22 17.64 20.18
C VAL A 213 -1.78 18.05 19.89
N LEU A 214 -1.55 18.89 18.88
CA LEU A 214 -0.23 19.42 18.56
C LEU A 214 0.33 20.28 19.69
N GLN A 215 -0.49 21.13 20.30
CA GLN A 215 -0.07 21.98 21.40
C GLN A 215 0.35 21.15 22.63
N ASP A 216 -0.44 20.14 22.99
CA ASP A 216 -0.14 19.23 24.09
C ASP A 216 1.12 18.38 23.82
N ALA A 217 1.23 17.82 22.61
CA ALA A 217 2.38 17.02 22.22
C ALA A 217 3.68 17.85 22.20
N ASN A 218 3.65 19.10 21.71
CA ASN A 218 4.80 20.00 21.78
C ASN A 218 5.17 20.35 23.22
N SER A 219 4.19 20.56 24.09
CA SER A 219 4.42 20.83 25.52
C SER A 219 5.06 19.64 26.24
N LEU A 220 4.65 18.41 25.89
CA LEU A 220 5.23 17.18 26.41
C LEU A 220 6.66 16.94 25.87
N ARG A 221 6.91 17.27 24.59
CA ARG A 221 8.21 17.13 23.94
C ARG A 221 9.32 17.88 24.66
N VAL A 222 9.05 19.07 25.20
CA VAL A 222 10.01 19.86 26.00
C VAL A 222 10.45 19.14 27.28
N LYS A 223 9.61 18.25 27.82
CA LYS A 223 9.84 17.50 29.06
C LYS A 223 10.31 16.06 28.83
N ALA A 224 10.30 15.60 27.59
CA ALA A 224 10.61 14.22 27.22
C ALA A 224 12.12 13.96 27.25
N ASN A 225 12.51 12.75 27.64
CA ASN A 225 13.88 12.26 27.38
C ASN A 225 14.07 12.00 25.87
N ALA A 226 15.31 11.74 25.43
CA ALA A 226 15.62 11.54 24.01
C ALA A 226 14.79 10.42 23.34
N THR A 227 14.56 9.31 24.04
CA THR A 227 13.78 8.17 23.52
C THR A 227 12.31 8.53 23.31
N ASP A 228 11.71 9.23 24.27
CA ASP A 228 10.30 9.62 24.20
C ASP A 228 10.09 10.79 23.24
N ALA A 229 11.07 11.69 23.12
CA ALA A 229 11.07 12.76 22.13
C ALA A 229 11.04 12.19 20.69
N GLN A 230 11.77 11.11 20.42
CA GLN A 230 11.74 10.44 19.12
C GLN A 230 10.35 9.85 18.81
N LYS A 231 9.71 9.18 19.78
CA LYS A 231 8.34 8.66 19.61
C LYS A 231 7.32 9.78 19.39
N LEU A 232 7.48 10.90 20.10
CA LEU A 232 6.64 12.08 19.90
C LEU A 232 6.83 12.68 18.51
N ASP A 233 8.05 12.70 17.98
CA ASP A 233 8.31 13.18 16.62
C ASP A 233 7.68 12.27 15.54
N GLU A 234 7.69 10.95 15.75
CA GLU A 234 6.96 9.98 14.91
C GLU A 234 5.45 10.26 14.94
N TYR A 235 4.88 10.43 16.15
CA TYR A 235 3.46 10.75 16.35
C TYR A 235 3.06 12.08 15.68
N LEU A 236 3.83 13.14 15.91
CA LEU A 236 3.61 14.47 15.37
C LEU A 236 3.69 14.50 13.84
N THR A 237 4.50 13.64 13.23
CA THR A 237 4.54 13.47 11.78
C THR A 237 3.22 12.90 11.25
N GLY A 238 2.66 11.90 11.93
CA GLY A 238 1.33 11.36 11.61
C GLY A 238 0.22 12.41 11.74
N VAL A 239 0.25 13.24 12.79
CA VAL A 239 -0.72 14.33 12.98
C VAL A 239 -0.66 15.35 11.85
N ARG A 240 0.54 15.80 11.46
CA ARG A 240 0.71 16.75 10.33
C ARG A 240 0.23 16.18 9.00
N ALA A 241 0.43 14.88 8.76
CA ALA A 241 -0.10 14.23 7.57
C ALA A 241 -1.64 14.27 7.53
N LEU A 242 -2.30 14.13 8.68
CA LEU A 242 -3.75 14.25 8.80
C LEU A 242 -4.24 15.69 8.60
N GLU A 243 -3.52 16.69 9.11
CA GLU A 243 -3.83 18.10 8.84
C GLU A 243 -3.77 18.42 7.35
N GLN A 244 -2.71 17.96 6.66
CA GLN A 244 -2.58 18.13 5.21
C GLN A 244 -3.74 17.49 4.45
N GLN A 245 -4.24 16.34 4.91
CA GLN A 245 -5.42 15.69 4.34
C GLN A 245 -6.71 16.49 4.58
N LEU A 246 -6.85 17.17 5.72
CA LEU A 246 -8.01 18.03 6.02
C LEU A 246 -8.01 19.34 5.24
N ASP A 247 -6.83 19.85 4.87
CA ASP A 247 -6.70 21.08 4.08
C ASP A 247 -6.76 20.82 2.57
N ALA A 248 -6.63 19.57 2.14
CA ALA A 248 -6.83 19.19 0.74
C ALA A 248 -8.31 19.32 0.33
N THR A 249 -8.61 20.39 -0.40
CA THR A 249 -9.96 20.76 -0.89
C THR A 249 -10.45 19.94 -2.09
N THR A 250 -9.72 18.88 -2.47
CA THR A 250 -10.06 18.08 -3.65
C THR A 250 -11.15 17.08 -3.28
N SER A 251 -12.38 17.32 -3.75
CA SER A 251 -13.45 16.33 -3.65
C SER A 251 -13.08 15.07 -4.44
N PRO A 252 -13.45 13.87 -3.97
CA PRO A 252 -13.25 12.63 -4.71
C PRO A 252 -13.78 12.75 -6.14
N ALA A 253 -13.00 12.28 -7.12
CA ALA A 253 -13.44 12.26 -8.52
C ALA A 253 -14.57 11.24 -8.78
N CYS A 254 -14.96 10.46 -7.78
CA CYS A 254 -15.88 9.34 -7.89
C CYS A 254 -16.81 9.26 -6.66
N LYS A 255 -17.85 8.42 -6.73
CA LYS A 255 -18.64 8.04 -5.55
C LYS A 255 -17.91 6.96 -4.76
N SER A 256 -18.04 7.00 -3.43
CA SER A 256 -17.60 5.89 -2.58
C SER A 256 -18.34 4.61 -2.94
N GLY A 257 -17.64 3.48 -2.93
CA GLY A 257 -18.25 2.16 -2.93
C GLY A 257 -18.87 1.81 -1.58
N SER A 258 -19.19 0.53 -1.38
CA SER A 258 -19.62 0.00 -0.09
C SER A 258 -18.42 -0.16 0.85
N MET A 259 -18.60 0.16 2.13
CA MET A 259 -17.60 -0.12 3.15
C MET A 259 -17.37 -1.63 3.25
N PRO A 260 -16.11 -2.10 3.37
CA PRO A 260 -15.82 -3.51 3.61
C PRO A 260 -16.49 -4.05 4.88
N GLY A 261 -16.79 -5.35 4.87
CA GLY A 261 -17.32 -6.06 6.03
C GLY A 261 -16.38 -6.00 7.24
N ALA A 262 -16.93 -6.21 8.44
CA ALA A 262 -16.12 -6.39 9.64
C ALA A 262 -15.62 -7.85 9.72
N MET A 263 -14.50 -8.08 10.42
CA MET A 263 -13.99 -9.43 10.72
C MET A 263 -13.77 -10.31 9.47
N LEU A 264 -13.13 -9.73 8.44
CA LEU A 264 -12.80 -10.44 7.21
C LEU A 264 -11.78 -11.56 7.49
N SER A 265 -11.93 -12.68 6.78
CA SER A 265 -10.83 -13.65 6.65
C SER A 265 -9.62 -13.00 5.97
N TYR A 266 -8.45 -13.61 6.07
CA TYR A 266 -7.24 -13.06 5.44
C TYR A 266 -7.39 -12.89 3.92
N GLN A 267 -8.06 -13.85 3.24
CA GLN A 267 -8.31 -13.74 1.80
C GLN A 267 -9.23 -12.57 1.49
N GLU A 268 -10.37 -12.48 2.17
CA GLU A 268 -11.32 -11.38 1.99
C GLU A 268 -10.69 -10.02 2.33
N GLN A 269 -9.77 -9.97 3.29
CA GLN A 269 -9.05 -8.75 3.65
C GLN A 269 -8.11 -8.30 2.53
N VAL A 270 -7.34 -9.22 1.93
CA VAL A 270 -6.47 -8.90 0.79
C VAL A 270 -7.27 -8.52 -0.46
N GLU A 271 -8.41 -9.17 -0.69
CA GLU A 271 -9.36 -8.79 -1.76
C GLU A 271 -9.93 -7.39 -1.52
N ALA A 272 -10.37 -7.08 -0.29
CA ALA A 272 -10.87 -5.76 0.07
C ALA A 272 -9.81 -4.66 -0.11
N PHE A 273 -8.55 -4.91 0.27
CA PHE A 273 -7.47 -3.96 -0.01
C PHE A 273 -7.19 -3.81 -1.51
N SER A 274 -7.37 -4.88 -2.28
CA SER A 274 -7.21 -4.81 -3.74
C SER A 274 -8.24 -3.85 -4.35
N ASP A 275 -9.51 -3.99 -3.96
CA ASP A 275 -10.58 -3.08 -4.38
C ASP A 275 -10.32 -1.65 -3.91
N LEU A 276 -9.85 -1.46 -2.67
CA LEU A 276 -9.53 -0.14 -2.13
C LEU A 276 -8.36 0.52 -2.87
N MET A 277 -7.34 -0.23 -3.27
CA MET A 277 -6.22 0.29 -4.06
C MET A 277 -6.67 0.73 -5.45
N VAL A 278 -7.45 -0.10 -6.13
CA VAL A 278 -8.04 0.23 -7.43
C VAL A 278 -8.90 1.49 -7.31
N MET A 279 -9.76 1.55 -6.28
CA MET A 279 -10.64 2.70 -6.03
C MET A 279 -9.84 3.97 -5.71
N ALA A 280 -8.82 3.89 -4.85
CA ALA A 280 -7.98 5.04 -4.52
C ALA A 280 -7.32 5.66 -5.77
N LEU A 281 -6.86 4.82 -6.69
CA LEU A 281 -6.24 5.25 -7.95
C LEU A 281 -7.25 5.76 -8.98
N GLN A 282 -8.41 5.09 -9.11
CA GLN A 282 -9.48 5.49 -10.03
C GLN A 282 -10.12 6.83 -9.62
N CYS A 283 -10.26 7.04 -8.32
CA CYS A 283 -10.85 8.24 -7.73
C CYS A 283 -9.84 9.39 -7.54
N ASP A 284 -8.59 9.20 -7.99
CA ASP A 284 -7.43 10.11 -7.83
C ASP A 284 -7.28 10.60 -6.37
N GLN A 285 -7.59 9.73 -5.40
CA GLN A 285 -7.37 10.01 -3.97
C GLN A 285 -5.89 10.07 -3.63
N THR A 286 -5.10 9.23 -4.30
CA THR A 286 -3.65 9.24 -4.29
C THR A 286 -3.10 8.75 -5.63
N ARG A 287 -1.80 8.98 -5.86
CA ARG A 287 -1.06 8.40 -6.99
C ARG A 287 0.07 7.47 -6.56
N ILE A 288 0.28 7.30 -5.25
CA ILE A 288 1.37 6.50 -4.69
C ILE A 288 0.80 5.61 -3.60
N ILE A 289 0.89 4.29 -3.81
CA ILE A 289 0.45 3.29 -2.85
C ILE A 289 1.61 2.33 -2.58
N THR A 290 1.86 2.05 -1.31
CA THR A 290 2.73 0.98 -0.86
C THR A 290 1.90 -0.02 -0.07
N PHE A 291 1.86 -1.26 -0.55
CA PHE A 291 1.05 -2.33 0.02
C PHE A 291 1.92 -3.52 0.42
N MET A 292 1.86 -3.92 1.69
CA MET A 292 2.51 -5.12 2.19
C MET A 292 1.48 -6.23 2.34
N VAL A 293 1.44 -7.20 1.41
CA VAL A 293 0.49 -8.33 1.51
C VAL A 293 0.66 -9.06 2.85
N GLU A 294 1.91 -9.16 3.30
CA GLU A 294 2.34 -9.57 4.62
C GLU A 294 3.58 -8.76 5.05
N PHE A 295 3.91 -8.75 6.35
CA PHE A 295 5.11 -8.08 6.86
C PHE A 295 6.38 -8.85 6.55
N GLY A 296 7.51 -8.14 6.54
CA GLY A 296 8.82 -8.63 6.13
C GLY A 296 9.24 -9.95 6.79
N LEU A 297 8.84 -10.14 8.05
CA LEU A 297 8.94 -11.41 8.78
C LEU A 297 7.54 -11.95 9.10
N SER A 298 6.97 -12.73 8.19
CA SER A 298 5.61 -13.27 8.36
C SER A 298 5.65 -14.74 8.73
N SER A 299 5.10 -15.09 9.89
CA SER A 299 4.82 -16.48 10.30
C SER A 299 3.36 -16.89 10.03
N ARG A 300 2.61 -16.12 9.24
CA ARG A 300 1.21 -16.41 8.91
C ARG A 300 1.10 -17.78 8.22
N THR A 301 0.06 -18.53 8.55
CA THR A 301 -0.29 -19.80 7.90
C THR A 301 -1.36 -19.60 6.83
N HIS A 302 -1.40 -20.48 5.83
CA HIS A 302 -2.32 -20.40 4.69
C HIS A 302 -3.07 -21.73 4.48
N PRO A 303 -3.88 -22.19 5.46
CA PRO A 303 -4.57 -23.47 5.38
C PRO A 303 -5.54 -23.55 4.19
N PHE A 304 -6.10 -22.41 3.75
CA PHE A 304 -6.94 -22.33 2.56
C PHE A 304 -6.20 -22.68 1.24
N LEU A 305 -4.86 -22.68 1.27
CA LEU A 305 -4.00 -23.15 0.17
C LEU A 305 -3.44 -24.56 0.43
N ASN A 306 -3.97 -25.29 1.40
CA ASN A 306 -3.35 -26.51 1.93
C ASN A 306 -1.88 -26.29 2.34
N ALA A 307 -1.58 -25.14 2.95
CA ALA A 307 -0.27 -24.78 3.48
C ALA A 307 -0.39 -24.37 4.96
N PRO A 308 -0.57 -25.35 5.88
CA PRO A 308 -0.82 -25.06 7.30
C PRO A 308 0.43 -24.59 8.06
N LEU A 309 1.63 -24.75 7.50
CA LEU A 309 2.87 -24.27 8.11
C LEU A 309 3.02 -22.76 7.94
N GLY A 310 3.76 -22.13 8.87
CA GLY A 310 4.01 -20.69 8.82
C GLY A 310 4.89 -20.29 7.64
N HIS A 311 4.55 -19.22 6.95
CA HIS A 311 5.23 -18.75 5.74
C HIS A 311 6.75 -18.58 5.94
N HIS A 312 7.20 -18.03 7.07
CA HIS A 312 8.63 -17.95 7.39
C HIS A 312 9.28 -19.33 7.43
N ALA A 313 8.68 -20.31 8.12
CA ALA A 313 9.22 -21.66 8.19
C ALA A 313 9.27 -22.33 6.81
N LEU A 314 8.25 -22.14 5.99
CA LEU A 314 8.21 -22.63 4.60
C LEU A 314 9.34 -22.06 3.74
N SER A 315 9.78 -20.82 3.97
CA SER A 315 10.90 -20.23 3.22
C SER A 315 12.27 -20.86 3.55
N HIS A 316 12.36 -21.62 4.66
CA HIS A 316 13.52 -22.41 5.05
C HIS A 316 13.34 -23.91 4.77
N TYR A 317 12.46 -24.26 3.83
CA TYR A 317 12.04 -25.65 3.54
C TYR A 317 13.21 -26.66 3.57
N GLY A 318 13.01 -27.75 4.29
CA GLY A 318 13.89 -28.92 4.35
C GLY A 318 13.37 -30.12 3.57
N SER A 319 12.14 -30.05 3.04
CA SER A 319 11.49 -31.15 2.32
C SER A 319 10.76 -30.70 1.05
N ALA A 320 10.46 -31.67 0.17
CA ALA A 320 9.69 -31.44 -1.05
C ALA A 320 8.23 -31.02 -0.76
N ASP A 321 7.64 -31.50 0.34
CA ASP A 321 6.29 -31.12 0.75
C ASP A 321 6.22 -29.66 1.20
N GLU A 322 7.16 -29.23 2.05
CA GLU A 322 7.28 -27.84 2.47
C GLU A 322 7.52 -26.91 1.28
N LEU A 323 8.36 -27.31 0.34
CA LEU A 323 8.55 -26.55 -0.90
C LEU A 323 7.25 -26.44 -1.71
N ALA A 324 6.48 -27.52 -1.83
CA ALA A 324 5.19 -27.48 -2.53
C ALA A 324 4.19 -26.55 -1.83
N GLN A 325 4.18 -26.51 -0.50
CA GLN A 325 3.40 -25.54 0.29
C GLN A 325 3.86 -24.10 0.00
N LEU A 326 5.17 -23.83 0.03
CA LEU A 326 5.74 -22.51 -0.28
C LEU A 326 5.32 -22.04 -1.68
N ILE A 327 5.44 -22.89 -2.70
CA ILE A 327 5.04 -22.57 -4.08
C ILE A 327 3.57 -22.15 -4.16
N ARG A 328 2.66 -22.79 -3.40
CA ARG A 328 1.24 -22.40 -3.36
C ARG A 328 1.05 -21.01 -2.75
N VAL A 329 1.72 -20.72 -1.63
CA VAL A 329 1.68 -19.39 -0.99
C VAL A 329 2.25 -18.33 -1.92
N GLU A 330 3.42 -18.59 -2.51
CA GLU A 330 4.09 -17.69 -3.43
C GLU A 330 3.24 -17.36 -4.66
N THR A 331 2.63 -18.38 -5.27
CA THR A 331 1.75 -18.26 -6.44
C THR A 331 0.49 -17.47 -6.10
N TRP A 332 -0.11 -17.73 -4.93
CA TRP A 332 -1.28 -16.99 -4.48
C TRP A 332 -0.97 -15.50 -4.27
N GLN A 333 0.16 -15.15 -3.65
CA GLN A 333 0.57 -13.75 -3.50
C GLN A 333 0.77 -13.07 -4.86
N VAL A 334 1.34 -13.77 -5.85
CA VAL A 334 1.46 -13.26 -7.23
C VAL A 334 0.09 -13.10 -7.89
N GLN A 335 -0.85 -14.01 -7.66
CA GLN A 335 -2.22 -13.89 -8.15
C GLN A 335 -2.89 -12.62 -7.60
N GLN A 336 -2.70 -12.30 -6.32
CA GLN A 336 -3.25 -11.07 -5.74
C GLN A 336 -2.68 -9.81 -6.41
N ALA A 337 -1.37 -9.79 -6.70
CA ALA A 337 -0.78 -8.69 -7.47
C ALA A 337 -1.30 -8.62 -8.91
N ALA A 338 -1.49 -9.77 -9.57
CA ALA A 338 -2.03 -9.84 -10.93
C ALA A 338 -3.47 -9.29 -11.01
N ASN A 339 -4.30 -9.59 -10.02
CA ASN A 339 -5.70 -9.13 -9.94
C ASN A 339 -5.84 -7.60 -9.91
N LEU A 340 -4.80 -6.85 -9.54
CA LEU A 340 -4.81 -5.38 -9.53
C LEU A 340 -4.69 -4.76 -10.93
N ALA A 341 -4.26 -5.55 -11.91
CA ALA A 341 -3.98 -5.10 -13.27
C ALA A 341 -4.92 -5.69 -14.33
N LEU A 342 -5.82 -6.59 -13.93
CA LEU A 342 -6.85 -7.23 -14.78
C LEU A 342 -8.20 -6.54 -14.60
#